data_AF-A0A1B7P073-F1
#
_entry.id   AF-A0A1B7P073-F1
#
_cell.length_a   1.000
_cell.length_b   1.000
_cell.length_c   1.000
_cell.angle_alpha   90.00
_cell.angle_beta   90.00
_cell.angle_gamma   90.00
#
_symmetry.space_group_name_H-M   'P 1'
#
loop_
_entity.id
_entity.type
_entity.pdbx_description
1 polymer ?
#
loop_
_entity_poly.entity_id
_entity_poly.type
_entity_poly.pdbx_seq_one_letter_code
_entity_poly.pdbx_strand_id
1 'polypeptide(L)'
;MASGYDRALSVFSPDGHVFQVEYALEAVKRVIWKLHRYLRRWRKGQGHRCSSCEKRSAMKLQDTRITPSKLCLLDNHVCLAFAGLNADARILVDKARLEAQSHRLTVEDPVTIEYITKYVAGVQQRYTQSGGVRPFGISTLIVGFDHGDNVPRLYQTEPSGIYSAW
;
A
#
# COMPACT_ATOMS: atom_id res chain seq x y z
N MET A 1 -0.65 -23.99 17.38
CA MET A 1 -1.24 -22.99 18.30
C MET A 1 -1.33 -21.55 17.72
N ALA A 2 -0.90 -21.28 16.48
CA ALA A 2 -0.93 -19.92 15.89
C ALA A 2 -2.25 -19.51 15.18
N SER A 3 -3.17 -20.44 14.93
CA SER A 3 -4.39 -20.22 14.12
C SER A 3 -5.38 -19.21 14.74
N GLY A 4 -5.35 -19.04 16.08
CA GLY A 4 -6.26 -18.11 16.77
C GLY A 4 -5.91 -16.63 16.56
N TYR A 5 -4.62 -16.31 16.47
CA TYR A 5 -4.14 -14.91 16.40
C TYR A 5 -4.18 -14.32 14.99
N ASP A 6 -4.20 -15.16 13.95
CA ASP A 6 -4.27 -14.73 12.54
C ASP A 6 -5.62 -14.05 12.18
N ARG A 7 -6.70 -14.38 12.91
CA ARG A 7 -8.03 -13.84 12.64
C ARG A 7 -8.25 -12.41 13.12
N ALA A 8 -7.45 -11.93 14.06
CA ALA A 8 -7.63 -10.62 14.65
C ALA A 8 -6.70 -9.60 13.98
N LEU A 9 -7.29 -8.53 13.43
CA LEU A 9 -6.62 -7.56 12.56
C LEU A 9 -5.48 -6.77 13.25
N SER A 10 -5.48 -6.71 14.59
CA SER A 10 -4.59 -5.87 15.39
C SER A 10 -4.11 -6.54 16.68
N VAL A 11 -4.06 -7.88 16.72
CA VAL A 11 -3.59 -8.62 17.89
C VAL A 11 -2.14 -9.00 17.68
N PHE A 12 -1.30 -8.64 18.65
CA PHE A 12 0.09 -9.04 18.70
C PHE A 12 0.18 -10.56 18.93
N SER A 13 1.10 -11.20 18.21
CA SER A 13 1.52 -12.56 18.53
C SER A 13 2.15 -12.60 19.93
N PRO A 14 2.24 -13.78 20.57
CA PRO A 14 2.98 -13.95 21.82
C PRO A 14 4.43 -13.43 21.75
N ASP A 15 5.01 -13.40 20.54
CA ASP A 15 6.36 -12.89 20.26
C ASP A 15 6.39 -11.38 19.93
N GLY A 16 5.25 -10.68 19.96
CA GLY A 16 5.15 -9.24 19.70
C GLY A 16 5.00 -8.87 18.21
N HIS A 17 4.74 -9.83 17.33
CA HIS A 17 4.62 -9.62 15.89
C HIS A 17 3.16 -9.41 15.46
N VAL A 18 2.93 -8.51 14.51
CA VAL A 18 1.63 -8.38 13.84
C VAL A 18 1.65 -9.18 12.55
N PHE A 19 1.17 -10.43 12.60
CA PHE A 19 1.22 -11.36 11.46
C PHE A 19 0.60 -10.79 10.18
N GLN A 20 -0.43 -9.93 10.29
CA GLN A 20 -1.04 -9.32 9.10
C GLN A 20 -0.11 -8.37 8.35
N VAL A 21 0.79 -7.69 9.06
CA VAL A 21 1.81 -6.83 8.45
C VAL A 21 2.86 -7.69 7.75
N GLU A 22 3.27 -8.81 8.34
CA GLU A 22 4.22 -9.74 7.74
C GLU A 22 3.67 -10.40 6.47
N TYR A 23 2.39 -10.81 6.48
CA TYR A 23 1.74 -11.30 5.27
C TYR A 23 1.63 -10.23 4.18
N ALA A 24 1.39 -8.97 4.58
CA ALA A 24 1.39 -7.85 3.64
C ALA A 24 2.79 -7.61 3.07
N LEU A 25 3.86 -7.70 3.86
CA LEU A 25 5.26 -7.63 3.41
C LEU A 25 5.58 -8.71 2.37
N GLU A 26 5.17 -9.97 2.61
CA GLU A 26 5.36 -11.06 1.65
C GLU A 26 4.55 -10.85 0.35
N ALA A 27 3.36 -10.27 0.44
CA ALA A 27 2.59 -9.88 -0.74
C ALA A 27 3.27 -8.74 -1.52
N VAL A 28 3.84 -7.76 -0.82
CA VAL A 28 4.56 -6.62 -1.40
C VAL A 28 5.84 -7.06 -2.12
N LYS A 29 6.62 -8.00 -1.56
CA LYS A 29 7.83 -8.55 -2.24
C LYS A 29 7.53 -9.08 -3.64
N ARG A 30 6.38 -9.75 -3.83
CA ARG A 30 5.93 -10.25 -5.14
C ARG A 30 5.51 -9.13 -6.09
N VAL A 31 4.99 -8.03 -5.54
CA VAL A 31 4.52 -6.86 -6.29
C VAL A 31 5.69 -5.98 -6.72
N ILE A 32 6.72 -5.82 -5.89
CA ILE A 32 7.97 -5.13 -6.24
C ILE A 32 8.54 -5.71 -7.53
N TRP A 33 8.63 -7.04 -7.63
CA TRP A 33 9.11 -7.71 -8.83
C TRP A 33 8.27 -7.42 -10.07
N LYS A 34 6.96 -7.30 -9.91
CA LYS A 34 6.01 -6.98 -11.00
C LYS A 34 6.10 -5.50 -11.40
N LEU A 35 6.20 -4.60 -10.44
CA LEU A 35 6.36 -3.16 -10.65
C LEU A 35 7.71 -2.87 -11.33
N HIS A 36 8.79 -3.51 -10.88
CA HIS A 36 10.10 -3.43 -11.51
C HIS A 36 10.06 -3.89 -12.98
N ARG A 37 9.39 -5.02 -13.26
CA ARG A 37 9.21 -5.50 -14.64
C ARG A 37 8.38 -4.53 -15.49
N TYR A 38 7.35 -3.93 -14.91
CA TYR A 38 6.52 -2.93 -15.58
C TYR A 38 7.32 -1.67 -15.92
N LEU A 39 8.05 -1.11 -14.96
CA LEU A 39 8.90 0.07 -15.18
C LEU A 39 10.02 -0.20 -16.18
N ARG A 40 10.64 -1.39 -16.13
CA ARG A 40 11.67 -1.79 -17.11
C ARG A 40 11.11 -1.94 -18.52
N ARG A 41 9.84 -2.34 -18.67
CA ARG A 41 9.12 -2.34 -19.96
C ARG A 41 8.71 -0.95 -20.40
N TRP A 42 8.23 -0.12 -19.48
CA TRP A 42 7.86 1.27 -19.72
C TRP A 42 9.05 2.09 -20.24
N ARG A 43 10.22 1.96 -19.60
CA ARG A 43 11.47 2.61 -20.01
C ARG A 43 12.01 2.11 -21.36
N LYS A 44 11.58 0.92 -21.81
CA LYS A 44 11.91 0.33 -23.12
C LYS A 44 10.88 0.68 -24.22
N GLY A 45 9.94 1.58 -23.98
CA GLY A 45 8.95 2.02 -24.98
C GLY A 45 7.90 0.96 -25.36
N GLN A 46 7.89 -0.21 -24.72
CA GLN A 46 6.86 -1.23 -24.91
C GLN A 46 5.74 -1.00 -23.89
N GLY A 47 4.92 0.02 -24.17
CA GLY A 47 3.78 0.37 -23.34
C GLY A 47 2.65 -0.63 -23.48
N HIS A 48 2.59 -1.65 -22.63
CA HIS A 48 1.34 -2.40 -22.45
C HIS A 48 1.12 -2.78 -20.97
N ARG A 49 -0.01 -2.26 -20.46
CA ARG A 49 -0.67 -2.55 -19.18
C ARG A 49 -0.30 -3.91 -18.59
N CYS A 50 0.27 -3.92 -17.40
CA CYS A 50 0.43 -5.13 -16.60
C CYS A 50 -0.44 -5.03 -15.33
N SER A 51 -1.74 -5.30 -15.48
CA SER A 51 -2.58 -5.69 -14.35
C SER A 51 -2.45 -7.20 -14.16
N SER A 52 -1.63 -7.64 -13.23
CA SER A 52 -1.61 -9.03 -12.78
C SER A 52 -1.14 -9.10 -11.33
N CYS A 53 -2.04 -8.79 -10.40
CA CYS A 53 -1.88 -9.29 -9.04
C CYS A 53 -2.35 -10.75 -9.04
N GLU A 54 -1.44 -11.68 -8.75
CA GLU A 54 -1.78 -13.08 -8.63
C GLU A 54 -2.33 -13.27 -7.22
N LYS A 55 -3.65 -13.49 -7.14
CA LYS A 55 -4.33 -13.80 -5.88
C LYS A 55 -4.13 -15.27 -5.58
N ARG A 56 -3.57 -15.60 -4.41
CA ARG A 56 -3.60 -16.98 -3.89
C ARG A 56 -5.05 -17.34 -3.55
N SER A 57 -5.50 -18.46 -4.11
CA SER A 57 -6.76 -19.19 -3.87
C SER A 57 -7.87 -18.42 -3.15
N ALA A 58 -8.76 -17.83 -3.95
CA ALA A 58 -10.12 -17.61 -3.48
C ALA A 58 -10.75 -18.97 -3.13
N MET A 59 -11.56 -19.04 -2.08
CA MET A 59 -12.42 -20.20 -1.83
C MET A 59 -13.25 -20.48 -3.09
N LYS A 60 -13.61 -21.75 -3.36
CA LYS A 60 -14.26 -22.17 -4.62
C LYS A 60 -15.51 -21.36 -5.04
N LEU A 61 -16.14 -20.63 -4.11
CA LEU A 61 -17.33 -19.79 -4.32
C LEU A 61 -17.05 -18.28 -4.46
N GLN A 62 -15.84 -17.81 -4.17
CA GLN A 62 -15.50 -16.39 -4.28
C GLN A 62 -15.07 -16.07 -5.71
N ASP A 63 -15.78 -15.13 -6.35
CA ASP A 63 -15.35 -14.58 -7.63
C ASP A 63 -14.06 -13.76 -7.42
N THR A 64 -12.98 -14.27 -8.02
CA THR A 64 -11.66 -13.63 -8.02
C THR A 64 -11.66 -12.26 -8.70
N ARG A 65 -12.66 -11.98 -9.56
CA ARG A 65 -12.87 -10.68 -10.23
C ARG A 65 -13.43 -9.63 -9.28
N ILE A 66 -14.30 -10.03 -8.36
CA ILE A 66 -15.03 -9.13 -7.45
C ILE A 66 -14.25 -8.88 -6.15
N THR A 67 -13.39 -9.83 -5.75
CA THR A 67 -12.63 -9.72 -4.49
C THR A 67 -11.69 -8.51 -4.53
N PRO A 68 -11.82 -7.52 -3.63
CA PRO A 68 -10.90 -6.38 -3.60
C PRO A 68 -9.49 -6.87 -3.29
N SER A 69 -8.54 -6.56 -4.18
CA SER A 69 -7.13 -6.82 -3.93
C SER A 69 -6.66 -5.94 -2.75
N LYS A 70 -5.89 -6.50 -1.81
CA LYS A 70 -5.20 -5.71 -0.75
C LYS A 70 -4.06 -4.82 -1.29
N LEU A 71 -3.98 -4.69 -2.61
CA LEU A 71 -2.96 -4.01 -3.37
C LEU A 71 -3.66 -3.01 -4.28
N CYS A 72 -3.27 -1.75 -4.16
CA CYS A 72 -3.89 -0.63 -4.84
C CYS A 72 -2.80 0.21 -5.50
N LEU A 73 -2.91 0.42 -6.81
CA LEU A 73 -2.08 1.39 -7.52
C LEU A 73 -2.52 2.81 -7.14
N LEU A 74 -1.55 3.64 -6.71
CA LEU A 74 -1.75 5.07 -6.42
C LEU A 74 -1.42 5.91 -7.65
N ASP A 75 -0.32 5.58 -8.34
CA ASP A 75 0.09 6.14 -9.62
C ASP A 75 0.81 5.05 -10.44
N ASN A 76 1.30 5.37 -11.63
CA ASN A 76 1.97 4.43 -12.53
C ASN A 76 3.26 3.81 -11.93
N HIS A 77 3.92 4.55 -11.03
CA HIS A 77 5.18 4.17 -10.39
C HIS A 77 5.03 3.87 -8.88
N VAL A 78 3.81 3.97 -8.33
CA VAL A 78 3.54 3.81 -6.89
C VAL A 78 2.41 2.83 -6.63
N CYS A 79 2.66 1.87 -5.74
CA CYS A 79 1.69 0.89 -5.25
C CYS A 79 1.59 0.95 -3.73
N LEU A 80 0.38 0.81 -3.21
CA LEU A 80 0.08 0.72 -1.78
C LEU A 80 -0.53 -0.64 -1.48
N ALA A 81 0.05 -1.35 -0.53
CA ALA A 81 -0.55 -2.49 0.14
C ALA A 81 -1.04 -2.08 1.52
N PHE A 82 -2.07 -2.76 2.03
CA PHE A 82 -2.55 -2.48 3.38
C PHE A 82 -2.94 -3.76 4.12
N ALA A 83 -2.84 -3.68 5.45
CA ALA A 83 -3.36 -4.65 6.40
C ALA A 83 -4.35 -3.94 7.33
N GLY A 84 -5.47 -4.60 7.67
CA GLY A 84 -6.54 -4.02 8.51
C GLY A 84 -7.88 -3.87 7.78
N LEU A 85 -8.63 -2.82 8.16
CA LEU A 85 -9.99 -2.57 7.68
C LEU A 85 -10.05 -2.13 6.20
N ASN A 86 -10.72 -2.92 5.35
CA ASN A 86 -10.86 -2.62 3.91
C ASN A 86 -11.57 -1.28 3.63
N ALA A 87 -12.54 -0.90 4.45
CA ALA A 87 -13.29 0.36 4.28
C ALA A 87 -12.39 1.58 4.47
N ASP A 88 -11.55 1.52 5.51
CA ASP A 88 -10.57 2.55 5.85
C ASP A 88 -9.51 2.69 4.75
N ALA A 89 -9.06 1.56 4.20
CA ALA A 89 -8.09 1.53 3.11
C ALA A 89 -8.60 2.20 1.84
N ARG A 90 -9.88 2.02 1.48
CA ARG A 90 -10.46 2.67 0.29
C ARG A 90 -10.39 4.19 0.39
N ILE A 91 -10.79 4.74 1.54
CA ILE A 91 -10.77 6.18 1.79
C ILE A 91 -9.33 6.71 1.74
N LEU A 92 -8.38 6.00 2.35
CA LEU A 92 -6.98 6.43 2.38
C LEU A 92 -6.33 6.38 0.99
N VAL A 93 -6.61 5.32 0.21
CA VAL A 93 -6.13 5.16 -1.17
C VAL A 93 -6.68 6.27 -2.08
N ASP A 94 -7.96 6.61 -1.96
CA ASP A 94 -8.56 7.64 -2.82
C ASP A 94 -8.00 9.04 -2.48
N LYS A 95 -7.77 9.34 -1.20
CA LYS A 95 -7.05 10.56 -0.79
C LYS A 95 -5.63 10.61 -1.34
N ALA A 96 -4.89 9.50 -1.24
CA ALA A 96 -3.52 9.43 -1.74
C ALA A 96 -3.45 9.56 -3.28
N ARG A 97 -4.40 8.99 -4.02
CA ARG A 97 -4.51 9.16 -5.48
C ARG A 97 -4.76 10.61 -5.87
N LEU A 98 -5.68 11.26 -5.16
CA LEU A 98 -6.00 12.66 -5.40
C LEU A 98 -4.77 13.55 -5.16
N GLU A 99 -4.05 13.31 -4.07
CA GLU A 99 -2.80 14.02 -3.78
C GLU A 99 -1.74 13.79 -4.87
N ALA A 100 -1.56 12.54 -5.31
CA ALA A 100 -0.59 12.20 -6.35
C ALA A 100 -0.87 12.92 -7.67
N GLN A 101 -2.14 12.98 -8.08
CA GLN A 101 -2.54 13.71 -9.28
C GLN A 101 -2.43 15.23 -9.08
N SER A 102 -2.81 15.75 -7.91
CA SER A 102 -2.70 17.17 -7.59
C SER A 102 -1.25 17.64 -7.65
N HIS A 103 -0.33 16.91 -7.01
CA HIS A 103 1.10 17.21 -7.06
C HIS A 103 1.62 17.24 -8.50
N ARG A 104 1.24 16.25 -9.31
CA ARG A 104 1.64 16.19 -10.72
C ARG A 104 1.09 17.34 -11.55
N LEU A 105 -0.11 17.86 -11.23
CA LEU A 105 -0.65 19.05 -11.89
C LEU A 105 0.04 20.34 -11.44
N THR A 106 0.50 20.40 -10.19
CA THR A 106 1.13 21.61 -9.62
C THR A 106 2.61 21.72 -9.96
N VAL A 107 3.35 20.61 -9.88
CA VAL A 107 4.81 20.57 -10.00
C VAL A 107 5.25 20.00 -11.35
N GLU A 108 4.31 19.52 -12.17
CA GLU A 108 4.53 18.81 -13.45
C GLU A 108 5.33 17.50 -13.35
N ASP A 109 5.86 17.19 -12.16
CA ASP A 109 6.58 15.96 -11.86
C ASP A 109 5.75 14.94 -11.05
N PRO A 110 5.97 13.63 -11.29
CA PRO A 110 5.34 12.59 -10.50
C PRO A 110 5.79 12.67 -9.03
N VAL A 111 4.90 12.30 -8.10
CA VAL A 111 5.22 12.29 -6.66
C VAL A 111 6.40 11.38 -6.34
N THR A 112 7.25 11.81 -5.42
CA THR A 112 8.25 10.90 -4.83
C THR A 112 7.59 9.94 -3.85
N ILE A 113 8.18 8.74 -3.69
CA ILE A 113 7.66 7.72 -2.78
C ILE A 113 7.67 8.23 -1.34
N GLU A 114 8.69 8.99 -0.97
CA GLU A 114 8.80 9.59 0.36
C GLU A 114 7.70 10.64 0.59
N TYR A 115 7.45 11.51 -0.39
CA TYR A 115 6.42 12.55 -0.28
C TYR A 115 5.03 11.93 -0.06
N ILE A 116 4.64 10.98 -0.91
CA ILE A 116 3.31 10.36 -0.80
C ILE A 116 3.17 9.55 0.49
N THR A 117 4.26 8.92 0.96
CA THR A 117 4.30 8.22 2.25
C THR A 117 4.05 9.20 3.40
N LYS A 118 4.75 10.33 3.41
CA LYS A 118 4.58 11.37 4.43
C LYS A 118 3.16 11.94 4.42
N TYR A 119 2.57 12.13 3.24
CA TYR A 119 1.17 12.54 3.11
C TYR A 119 0.21 11.51 3.74
N VAL A 120 0.36 10.23 3.39
CA VAL A 120 -0.47 9.14 3.92
C VAL A 120 -0.37 9.07 5.45
N ALA A 121 0.86 9.11 5.97
CA ALA A 121 1.13 9.11 7.40
C ALA A 121 0.51 10.34 8.10
N GLY A 122 0.60 11.53 7.49
CA GLY A 122 -0.04 12.74 8.00
C GLY A 122 -1.58 12.69 7.96
N VAL A 123 -2.18 12.01 6.97
CA VAL A 123 -3.63 11.73 6.98
C VAL A 123 -3.99 10.83 8.17
N GLN A 124 -3.23 9.76 8.41
CA GLN A 124 -3.46 8.86 9.54
C GLN A 124 -3.33 9.59 10.88
N GLN A 125 -2.26 10.38 11.05
CA GLN A 125 -1.99 11.18 12.25
C GLN A 125 -3.09 12.21 12.55
N ARG A 126 -3.65 12.88 11.53
CA ARG A 126 -4.73 13.86 11.76
C ARG A 126 -5.94 13.23 12.44
N TYR A 127 -6.23 11.96 12.17
CA TYR A 127 -7.34 11.23 12.78
C TYR A 127 -7.01 10.70 14.18
N THR A 128 -5.76 10.78 14.65
CA THR A 128 -5.40 10.52 16.05
C THR A 128 -5.46 11.78 16.91
N GLN A 129 -5.33 12.97 16.30
CA GLN A 129 -5.34 14.25 17.01
C GLN A 129 -6.70 14.96 16.99
N SER A 130 -7.55 14.64 16.01
CA SER A 130 -8.88 15.23 15.89
C SER A 130 -9.86 14.53 16.82
N GLY A 131 -10.54 15.28 17.70
CA GLY A 131 -11.59 14.75 18.56
C GLY A 131 -12.83 14.30 17.76
N GLY A 132 -13.52 13.27 18.24
CA GLY A 132 -14.80 12.82 17.69
C GLY A 132 -14.70 11.90 16.45
N VAL A 133 -13.49 11.53 16.02
CA VAL A 133 -13.28 10.55 14.95
C VAL A 133 -12.39 9.41 15.43
N ARG A 134 -12.65 8.19 14.96
CA ARG A 134 -11.76 7.06 15.23
C ARG A 134 -10.53 7.10 14.30
N PRO A 135 -9.36 6.64 14.76
CA PRO A 135 -8.19 6.49 13.91
C PRO A 135 -8.38 5.40 12.84
N PHE A 136 -7.56 5.48 11.80
CA PHE A 136 -7.52 4.48 10.74
C PHE A 136 -7.03 3.14 11.29
N GLY A 137 -7.84 2.09 11.18
CA GLY A 137 -7.49 0.74 11.63
C GLY A 137 -6.67 -0.02 10.58
N ILE A 138 -5.67 0.63 9.98
CA ILE A 138 -4.84 0.08 8.91
C ILE A 138 -3.37 0.48 9.02
N SER A 139 -2.50 -0.49 8.78
CA SER A 139 -1.08 -0.24 8.48
C SER A 139 -0.88 -0.39 6.99
N THR A 140 -0.07 0.48 6.39
CA THR A 140 0.16 0.48 4.93
C THR A 140 1.62 0.27 4.60
N LEU A 141 1.85 -0.34 3.44
CA LEU A 141 3.16 -0.50 2.83
C LEU A 141 3.11 0.17 1.47
N ILE A 142 3.91 1.21 1.31
CA ILE A 142 3.98 2.00 0.09
C ILE A 142 5.28 1.64 -0.60
N VAL A 143 5.17 1.27 -1.87
CA VAL A 143 6.30 0.81 -2.65
C VAL A 143 6.29 1.39 -4.04
N GLY A 144 7.45 1.79 -4.51
CA GLY A 144 7.56 2.38 -5.83
C GLY A 144 8.98 2.69 -6.22
N PHE A 145 9.12 3.42 -7.32
CA PHE A 145 10.39 3.89 -7.84
C PHE A 145 10.26 5.38 -8.08
N ASP A 146 11.21 6.17 -7.58
CA ASP A 146 11.25 7.60 -7.89
C ASP A 146 11.61 7.83 -9.36
N HIS A 147 11.23 9.00 -9.87
CA HIS A 147 11.51 9.35 -11.26
C HIS A 147 13.02 9.33 -11.54
N GLY A 148 13.43 8.57 -12.56
CA GLY A 148 14.83 8.44 -12.94
C GLY A 148 15.63 7.42 -12.13
N ASP A 149 15.12 6.90 -11.02
CA ASP A 149 15.78 5.91 -10.18
C ASP A 149 15.40 4.47 -10.58
N ASN A 150 16.33 3.52 -10.39
CA ASN A 150 16.11 2.09 -10.55
C ASN A 150 16.04 1.35 -9.21
N VAL A 151 16.26 2.04 -8.09
CA VAL A 151 16.17 1.46 -6.75
C VAL A 151 14.72 1.53 -6.27
N PRO A 152 14.09 0.39 -5.94
CA PRO A 152 12.77 0.41 -5.32
C PRO A 152 12.87 1.00 -3.92
N ARG A 153 11.94 1.88 -3.57
CA ARG A 153 11.78 2.39 -2.22
C ARG A 153 10.55 1.74 -1.59
N LEU A 154 10.72 1.25 -0.36
CA LEU A 154 9.67 0.66 0.44
C LEU A 154 9.54 1.44 1.74
N TYR A 155 8.32 1.87 2.03
CA TYR A 155 7.98 2.55 3.27
C TYR A 155 6.80 1.84 3.94
N GLN A 156 6.83 1.82 5.25
CA GLN A 156 5.73 1.38 6.09
C GLN A 156 5.12 2.59 6.78
N THR A 157 3.79 2.63 6.89
CA THR A 157 3.08 3.60 7.72
C THR A 157 2.17 2.89 8.72
N GLU A 158 2.11 3.44 9.92
CA GLU A 158 1.26 2.94 11.01
C GLU A 158 0.04 3.86 11.25
N PRO A 159 -1.04 3.34 11.85
CA PRO A 159 -2.20 4.14 12.30
C PRO A 159 -1.85 5.39 13.11
N SER A 160 -0.73 5.36 13.83
CA SER A 160 -0.21 6.46 14.64
C SER A 160 0.31 7.63 13.80
N GLY A 161 0.50 7.44 12.49
CA GLY A 161 1.12 8.41 11.59
C GLY A 161 2.65 8.39 11.60
N ILE A 162 3.26 7.39 12.24
CA ILE A 162 4.69 7.11 12.08
C ILE A 162 4.89 6.44 10.71
N TYR A 163 5.91 6.87 9.99
CA TYR A 163 6.39 6.18 8.80
C TYR A 163 7.88 5.85 8.93
N SER A 164 8.28 4.71 8.36
CA SER A 164 9.65 4.23 8.36
C SER A 164 10.01 3.66 7.00
N ALA A 165 11.22 3.96 6.52
CA ALA A 165 11.80 3.25 5.40
C ALA A 165 12.15 1.82 5.82
N TRP A 166 12.03 0.87 4.89
CA TRP A 166 12.36 -0.54 5.08
C TRP A 166 13.59 -0.93 4.27
#